data_AF-A0A8W8KZF3-F1
#
_entry.id   AF-A0A8W8KZF3-F1
#
_cell.length_a   1.000
_cell.length_b   1.000
_cell.length_c   1.000
_cell.angle_alpha   90.00
_cell.angle_beta   90.00
_cell.angle_gamma   90.00
#
_symmetry.space_group_name_H-M   'P 1'
#
loop_
_entity.id
_entity.type
_entity.pdbx_description
1 polymer ?
#
loop_
_entity_poly.entity_id
_entity_poly.type
_entity_poly.pdbx_seq_one_letter_code
_entity_poly.pdbx_strand_id
1 'polypeptide(L)'
;MTSNSSKRAFITELLDRESTPEDDYETCSFSPIFQRYRNSKDESQKDYIRACKHCGVVPLTVFLRQLGEKTMSLRFQLLSQKAIKSCAIALLRNSKLQSLDLEGCEIRPLGAKYMFDVLEKRTNITEINLGSNKLGTEGLQWIVRLLQSNHHIKSINLSDNQFDDSDAVYISDILHGDNILTELNLSHNNFSAEGGLIIGSALGCNETIKHLNLSWNHIRGRGAQAIGLGLQKNASIRILNVSWNGFDVAGCHGLSHGLSKNSTLVDLDLCSNRVGIIGLSKLVEGMKRNSTLEVLRIGNNPITAQGPMYILQSLKSIPNIKYIDLHLQPVDMDFVSSLITCQKTRDIHVTYGKVCLKPATGDEDSTMYIKGDPVTVMFEFTRMKDVDVLDLFITFDTDGSHSVTWEEFKEGVQVSKIPVRMRDLDTIIKRIDINLDGEINFSELMIAQKEHNLRVKRLMDKGERVFMNSEVGVIHQELLDWFKDKGMFLKNYSFLSTLQASEN
;
A
#
# COMPACT_ATOMS: atom_id res chain seq x y z
N MET A 1 45.56 2.61 -0.21
CA MET A 1 45.68 2.75 -1.68
C MET A 1 46.31 1.47 -2.23
N THR A 2 45.58 0.64 -2.97
CA THR A 2 46.16 -0.52 -3.66
C THR A 2 47.02 -0.03 -4.83
N SER A 3 48.27 -0.48 -4.91
CA SER A 3 49.21 -0.11 -5.99
C SER A 3 48.69 -0.58 -7.35
N ASN A 4 49.08 0.11 -8.44
CA ASN A 4 48.73 -0.31 -9.80
C ASN A 4 49.18 -1.76 -10.12
N SER A 5 50.25 -2.26 -9.48
CA SER A 5 50.69 -3.66 -9.61
C SER A 5 49.74 -4.63 -8.93
N SER A 6 49.23 -4.31 -7.74
CA SER A 6 48.23 -5.13 -7.03
C SER A 6 46.91 -5.21 -7.80
N LYS A 7 46.46 -4.11 -8.43
CA LYS A 7 45.26 -4.11 -9.28
C LYS A 7 45.42 -5.01 -10.51
N ARG A 8 46.60 -5.01 -11.15
CA ARG A 8 46.88 -5.87 -12.31
C ARG A 8 46.85 -7.35 -11.93
N ALA A 9 47.48 -7.73 -10.82
CA ALA A 9 47.47 -9.12 -10.35
C ALA A 9 46.04 -9.63 -10.09
N PHE A 10 45.19 -8.80 -9.47
CA PHE A 10 43.79 -9.17 -9.22
C PHE A 10 42.94 -9.25 -10.50
N ILE A 11 43.19 -8.38 -11.49
CA ILE A 11 42.54 -8.47 -12.81
C ILE A 11 42.88 -9.81 -13.47
N THR A 12 44.16 -10.21 -13.46
CA THR A 12 44.61 -11.50 -14.00
C THR A 12 43.92 -12.66 -13.30
N GLU A 13 43.87 -12.65 -11.96
CA GLU A 13 43.18 -13.68 -11.18
C GLU A 13 41.68 -13.80 -11.52
N LEU A 14 40.97 -12.68 -11.68
CA LEU A 14 39.55 -12.67 -12.08
C LEU A 14 39.32 -13.20 -13.49
N LEU A 15 40.27 -13.00 -14.40
CA LEU A 15 40.23 -13.54 -15.76
C LEU A 15 40.48 -15.06 -15.78
N ASP A 16 41.37 -15.55 -14.93
CA ASP A 16 41.82 -16.96 -14.93
C ASP A 16 40.88 -17.92 -14.18
N ARG A 17 40.07 -17.43 -13.22
CA ARG A 17 39.20 -18.28 -12.36
C ARG A 17 38.13 -19.11 -13.10
N GLU A 18 37.87 -18.88 -14.40
CA GLU A 18 36.84 -19.60 -15.18
C GLU A 18 37.22 -19.73 -16.68
N SER A 19 38.46 -20.07 -17.01
CA SER A 19 38.82 -20.35 -18.41
C SER A 19 38.16 -21.66 -18.87
N THR A 20 37.14 -21.59 -19.72
CA THR A 20 36.75 -22.74 -20.56
C THR A 20 37.78 -22.90 -21.69
N PRO A 21 38.11 -24.13 -22.11
CA PRO A 21 39.06 -24.37 -23.20
C PRO A 21 38.65 -23.63 -24.46
N GLU A 22 39.65 -23.15 -25.18
CA GLU A 22 39.54 -22.57 -26.51
C GLU A 22 38.77 -23.52 -27.43
N ASP A 23 37.53 -23.19 -27.79
CA ASP A 23 36.86 -23.76 -28.96
C ASP A 23 35.92 -22.70 -29.58
N ASP A 24 36.22 -22.41 -30.86
CA ASP A 24 35.34 -21.91 -31.93
C ASP A 24 34.71 -20.51 -31.86
N TYR A 25 35.54 -19.46 -31.68
CA TYR A 25 35.22 -18.15 -32.27
C TYR A 25 36.44 -17.54 -32.94
N GLU A 26 36.82 -18.10 -34.09
CA GLU A 26 37.63 -17.36 -35.06
C GLU A 26 36.91 -16.05 -35.43
N THR A 27 37.58 -14.92 -35.18
CA THR A 27 37.39 -13.66 -35.90
C THR A 27 36.05 -12.93 -35.78
N CYS A 28 35.56 -12.66 -34.56
CA CYS A 28 34.92 -11.35 -34.36
C CYS A 28 36.01 -10.28 -34.36
N SER A 29 36.43 -9.84 -35.56
CA SER A 29 37.03 -8.52 -35.74
C SER A 29 36.07 -7.54 -35.09
N PHE A 30 36.34 -7.11 -33.86
CA PHE A 30 35.58 -6.03 -33.24
C PHE A 30 35.46 -4.92 -34.27
N SER A 31 34.24 -4.39 -34.43
CA SER A 31 33.97 -3.24 -35.28
C SER A 31 35.12 -2.23 -35.18
N PRO A 32 35.57 -1.59 -36.29
CA PRO A 32 36.66 -0.61 -36.28
C PRO A 32 36.51 0.44 -35.17
N ILE A 33 35.26 0.71 -34.77
CA ILE A 33 34.90 1.61 -33.67
C ILE A 33 35.52 1.24 -32.32
N PHE A 34 35.89 -0.02 -32.09
CA PHE A 34 36.49 -0.49 -30.83
C PHE A 34 38.02 -0.52 -30.88
N GLN A 35 38.62 -0.57 -32.07
CA GLN A 35 40.08 -0.53 -32.22
C GLN A 35 40.67 0.77 -31.67
N ARG A 36 39.96 1.89 -31.81
CA ARG A 36 40.39 3.19 -31.26
C ARG A 36 40.52 3.20 -29.73
N TYR A 37 39.78 2.34 -29.01
CA TYR A 37 39.84 2.28 -27.54
C TYR A 37 41.00 1.42 -27.02
N ARG A 38 41.63 0.58 -27.85
CA ARG A 38 42.87 -0.14 -27.47
C ARG A 38 44.01 0.81 -27.13
N ASN A 39 44.02 1.98 -27.78
CA ASN A 39 45.02 3.02 -27.59
C ASN A 39 44.52 4.18 -26.70
N SER A 40 43.44 3.98 -25.93
CA SER A 40 42.90 5.02 -25.07
C SER A 40 43.91 5.47 -24.01
N LYS A 41 43.84 6.74 -23.59
CA LYS A 41 44.58 7.20 -22.40
C LYS A 41 43.96 6.66 -21.10
N ASP A 42 42.69 6.26 -21.13
CA ASP A 42 42.01 5.66 -20.00
C ASP A 42 42.30 4.14 -19.95
N GLU A 43 43.02 3.73 -18.91
CA GLU A 43 43.36 2.33 -18.68
C GLU A 43 42.12 1.46 -18.42
N SER A 44 41.03 2.01 -17.86
CA SER A 44 39.80 1.27 -17.64
C SER A 44 39.10 0.89 -18.94
N GLN A 45 39.20 1.73 -19.98
CA GLN A 45 38.70 1.42 -21.32
C GLN A 45 39.49 0.28 -21.97
N LYS A 46 40.82 0.24 -21.78
CA LYS A 46 41.65 -0.88 -22.26
C LYS A 46 41.34 -2.18 -21.54
N ASP A 47 41.14 -2.12 -20.23
CA ASP A 47 40.82 -3.28 -19.40
C ASP A 47 39.45 -3.84 -19.78
N TYR A 48 38.47 -2.97 -20.06
CA TYR A 48 37.16 -3.40 -20.56
C TYR A 48 37.26 -4.15 -21.89
N ILE A 49 37.94 -3.58 -22.89
CA ILE A 49 38.10 -4.24 -24.21
C ILE A 49 38.81 -5.58 -24.08
N ARG A 50 39.82 -5.69 -23.20
CA ARG A 50 40.51 -6.95 -22.93
C ARG A 50 39.61 -7.97 -22.24
N ALA A 51 38.88 -7.55 -21.22
CA ALA A 51 37.93 -8.41 -20.51
C ALA A 51 36.82 -8.90 -21.43
N CYS A 52 36.26 -8.02 -22.28
CA CYS A 52 35.27 -8.41 -23.27
C CYS A 52 35.80 -9.44 -24.27
N LYS A 53 37.06 -9.28 -24.73
CA LYS A 53 37.70 -10.27 -25.60
C LYS A 53 37.85 -11.62 -24.90
N HIS A 54 38.34 -11.62 -23.65
CA HIS A 54 38.56 -12.82 -22.86
C HIS A 54 37.25 -13.55 -22.52
N CYS A 55 36.22 -12.80 -22.15
CA CYS A 55 34.91 -13.34 -21.83
C CYS A 55 34.05 -13.65 -23.08
N GLY A 56 34.53 -13.36 -24.30
CA GLY A 56 33.78 -13.60 -25.53
C GLY A 56 32.47 -12.80 -25.63
N VAL A 57 32.48 -11.54 -25.16
CA VAL A 57 31.31 -10.64 -25.21
C VAL A 57 31.59 -9.40 -26.04
N VAL A 58 30.56 -8.89 -26.71
CA VAL A 58 30.66 -7.65 -27.50
C VAL A 58 30.70 -6.44 -26.55
N PRO A 59 31.72 -5.56 -26.62
CA PRO A 59 31.81 -4.37 -25.79
C PRO A 59 30.62 -3.43 -25.97
N LEU A 60 30.09 -2.95 -24.85
CA LEU A 60 29.04 -1.95 -24.84
C LEU A 60 29.63 -0.57 -25.06
N THR A 61 29.22 0.06 -26.17
CA THR A 61 29.66 1.42 -26.51
C THR A 61 29.22 2.43 -25.44
N VAL A 62 28.05 2.23 -24.85
CA VAL A 62 27.50 3.10 -23.78
C VAL A 62 28.37 3.05 -22.52
N PHE A 63 28.84 1.86 -22.13
CA PHE A 63 29.77 1.70 -21.00
C PHE A 63 31.12 2.35 -21.30
N LEU A 64 31.70 2.08 -22.47
CA LEU A 64 32.99 2.65 -22.89
C LEU A 64 33.02 4.17 -22.85
N ARG A 65 31.94 4.83 -23.28
CA ARG A 65 31.84 6.30 -23.30
C ARG A 65 31.79 6.92 -21.90
N GLN A 66 31.28 6.18 -20.91
CA GLN A 66 31.12 6.65 -19.54
C GLN A 66 32.30 6.26 -18.64
N LEU A 67 33.22 5.41 -19.12
CA LEU A 67 34.47 5.14 -18.41
C LEU A 67 35.31 6.42 -18.33
N GLY A 68 35.62 6.83 -17.10
CA GLY A 68 36.29 8.09 -16.78
C GLY A 68 35.37 9.18 -16.23
N GLU A 69 34.05 8.98 -16.26
CA GLU A 69 33.06 9.89 -15.68
C GLU A 69 32.83 9.63 -14.18
N LYS A 70 32.27 10.62 -13.48
CA LYS A 70 31.89 10.49 -12.05
C LYS A 70 30.61 9.68 -11.86
N THR A 71 29.74 9.69 -12.85
CA THR A 71 28.46 8.98 -12.84
C THR A 71 28.40 8.07 -14.05
N MET A 72 27.84 6.88 -13.88
CA MET A 72 27.67 5.92 -14.95
C MET A 72 26.32 5.24 -14.81
N SER A 73 25.54 5.21 -15.89
CA SER A 73 24.27 4.48 -15.97
C SER A 73 24.30 3.49 -17.14
N LEU A 74 23.95 2.25 -16.83
CA LEU A 74 23.67 1.16 -17.77
C LEU A 74 22.21 0.69 -17.64
N ARG A 75 21.32 1.56 -17.19
CA ARG A 75 19.94 1.19 -16.88
C ARG A 75 19.26 0.47 -18.04
N PHE A 76 18.55 -0.61 -17.72
CA PHE A 76 17.79 -1.46 -18.65
C PHE A 76 18.62 -2.01 -19.82
N GLN A 77 19.94 -2.14 -19.64
CA GLN A 77 20.78 -2.88 -20.58
C GLN A 77 20.77 -4.36 -20.18
N LEU A 78 20.28 -5.25 -21.04
CA LEU A 78 20.33 -6.68 -20.76
C LEU A 78 21.79 -7.18 -20.82
N LEU A 79 22.39 -7.39 -19.65
CA LEU A 79 23.78 -7.82 -19.54
C LEU A 79 23.84 -9.32 -19.29
N SER A 80 24.57 -10.05 -20.14
CA SER A 80 24.96 -11.42 -19.80
C SER A 80 25.89 -11.43 -18.59
N GLN A 81 25.94 -12.53 -17.85
CA GLN A 81 26.82 -12.68 -16.69
C GLN A 81 28.30 -12.43 -17.05
N LYS A 82 28.71 -12.86 -18.25
CA LYS A 82 30.04 -12.59 -18.83
C LYS A 82 30.27 -11.10 -19.12
N ALA A 83 29.23 -10.38 -19.56
CA ALA A 83 29.30 -8.93 -19.78
C ALA A 83 29.39 -8.18 -18.44
N ILE A 84 28.65 -8.59 -17.41
CA ILE A 84 28.74 -8.03 -16.06
C ILE A 84 30.15 -8.22 -15.50
N LYS A 85 30.71 -9.44 -15.61
CA LYS A 85 32.10 -9.73 -15.21
C LYS A 85 33.09 -8.81 -15.93
N SER A 86 32.92 -8.61 -17.24
CA SER A 86 33.78 -7.71 -18.03
C SER A 86 33.67 -6.25 -17.57
N CYS A 87 32.46 -5.79 -17.24
CA CYS A 87 32.24 -4.45 -16.68
C CYS A 87 32.91 -4.30 -15.30
N ALA A 88 32.70 -5.28 -14.41
CA ALA A 88 33.28 -5.30 -13.08
C ALA A 88 34.82 -5.18 -13.14
N ILE A 89 35.47 -5.95 -14.01
CA ILE A 89 36.94 -5.89 -14.19
C ILE A 89 37.39 -4.47 -14.57
N ALA A 90 36.71 -3.82 -15.52
CA ALA A 90 37.05 -2.45 -15.93
C ALA A 90 36.87 -1.44 -14.79
N LEU A 91 35.89 -1.66 -13.92
CA LEU A 91 35.64 -0.82 -12.75
C LEU A 91 36.75 -0.90 -11.70
N LEU A 92 37.72 -1.82 -11.75
CA LEU A 92 38.85 -1.82 -10.80
C LEU A 92 39.78 -0.60 -10.95
N ARG A 93 39.93 -0.07 -12.17
CA ARG A 93 40.83 1.06 -12.48
C ARG A 93 40.10 2.35 -12.82
N ASN A 94 38.77 2.37 -12.87
CA ASN A 94 38.01 3.60 -13.03
C ASN A 94 37.99 4.43 -11.73
N SER A 95 39.04 5.19 -11.43
CA SER A 95 39.17 5.90 -10.15
C SER A 95 38.22 7.08 -9.95
N LYS A 96 37.52 7.55 -10.99
CA LYS A 96 36.67 8.75 -10.89
C LYS A 96 35.22 8.45 -10.53
N LEU A 97 34.77 7.22 -10.77
CA LEU A 97 33.38 6.84 -10.55
C LEU A 97 32.96 6.95 -9.08
N GLN A 98 31.85 7.66 -8.86
CA GLN A 98 31.21 7.91 -7.57
C GLN A 98 29.80 7.32 -7.51
N SER A 99 29.04 7.37 -8.61
CA SER A 99 27.67 6.87 -8.70
C SER A 99 27.53 5.87 -9.84
N LEU A 100 27.04 4.66 -9.52
CA LEU A 100 26.89 3.55 -10.46
C LEU A 100 25.44 3.08 -10.51
N ASP A 101 24.81 3.25 -11.67
CA ASP A 101 23.44 2.85 -11.92
C ASP A 101 23.37 1.65 -12.86
N LEU A 102 22.91 0.52 -12.32
CA LEU A 102 22.76 -0.76 -13.00
C LEU A 102 21.33 -1.30 -12.87
N GLU A 103 20.34 -0.43 -12.70
CA GLU A 103 18.96 -0.89 -12.56
C GLU A 103 18.48 -1.63 -13.82
N GLY A 104 17.77 -2.74 -13.63
CA GLY A 104 17.19 -3.49 -14.75
C GLY A 104 18.23 -4.17 -15.67
N CYS A 105 19.43 -4.47 -15.17
CA CYS A 105 20.50 -5.07 -15.96
C CYS A 105 20.55 -6.61 -15.94
N GLU A 106 19.59 -7.25 -15.24
CA GLU A 106 19.59 -8.69 -14.95
C GLU A 106 20.88 -9.17 -14.26
N ILE A 107 21.34 -8.44 -13.24
CA ILE A 107 22.58 -8.78 -12.55
C ILE A 107 22.54 -10.21 -11.97
N ARG A 108 21.43 -10.60 -11.31
CA ARG A 108 21.25 -11.91 -10.66
C ARG A 108 22.31 -12.17 -9.55
N PRO A 109 22.23 -13.26 -8.75
CA PRO A 109 23.20 -13.51 -7.69
C PRO A 109 24.67 -13.55 -8.15
N LEU A 110 24.94 -14.21 -9.27
CA LEU A 110 26.31 -14.38 -9.78
C LEU A 110 26.93 -13.05 -10.24
N GLY A 111 26.16 -12.19 -10.92
CA GLY A 111 26.62 -10.86 -11.28
C GLY A 111 26.85 -9.99 -10.06
N ALA A 112 26.04 -10.14 -9.01
CA ALA A 112 26.20 -9.42 -7.75
C ALA A 112 27.52 -9.80 -7.07
N LYS A 113 27.89 -11.08 -7.11
CA LYS A 113 29.20 -11.57 -6.64
C LYS A 113 30.36 -10.93 -7.40
N TYR A 114 30.31 -10.89 -8.73
CA TYR A 114 31.37 -10.24 -9.52
C TYR A 114 31.48 -8.74 -9.20
N MET A 115 30.35 -8.08 -8.98
CA MET A 115 30.33 -6.68 -8.56
C MET A 115 30.88 -6.50 -7.14
N PHE A 116 30.53 -7.37 -6.19
CA PHE A 116 31.05 -7.38 -4.81
C PHE A 116 32.58 -7.47 -4.79
N ASP A 117 33.17 -8.46 -5.49
CA ASP A 117 34.62 -8.71 -5.52
C ASP A 117 35.42 -7.46 -5.95
N VAL A 118 34.80 -6.62 -6.78
CA VAL A 118 35.37 -5.36 -7.25
C VAL A 118 35.07 -4.23 -6.29
N LEU A 119 33.80 -4.04 -5.91
CA LEU A 119 33.33 -2.91 -5.11
C LEU A 119 33.87 -2.92 -3.69
N GLU A 120 34.15 -4.08 -3.10
CA GLU A 120 34.79 -4.20 -1.79
C GLU A 120 36.11 -3.40 -1.73
N LYS A 121 36.89 -3.40 -2.82
CA LYS A 121 38.19 -2.73 -2.90
C LYS A 121 38.09 -1.25 -3.29
N ARG A 122 36.87 -0.74 -3.50
CA ARG A 122 36.62 0.59 -4.08
C ARG A 122 36.19 1.59 -3.03
N THR A 123 37.01 2.63 -2.87
CA THR A 123 36.78 3.70 -1.88
C THR A 123 36.04 4.91 -2.44
N ASN A 124 35.89 5.01 -3.76
CA ASN A 124 35.39 6.25 -4.39
C ASN A 124 33.90 6.18 -4.74
N ILE A 125 33.32 4.97 -4.79
CA ILE A 125 31.91 4.77 -5.12
C ILE A 125 31.10 4.96 -3.84
N THR A 126 30.16 5.89 -3.86
CA THR A 126 29.31 6.25 -2.73
C THR A 126 27.84 5.90 -2.98
N GLU A 127 27.44 5.72 -4.22
CA GLU A 127 26.05 5.49 -4.62
C GLU A 127 25.97 4.34 -5.61
N ILE A 128 25.08 3.38 -5.34
CA ILE A 128 24.89 2.19 -6.16
C ILE A 128 23.39 1.94 -6.35
N ASN A 129 22.94 1.89 -7.61
CA ASN A 129 21.59 1.46 -7.95
C ASN A 129 21.60 0.05 -8.56
N LEU A 130 21.02 -0.90 -7.83
CA LEU A 130 20.85 -2.30 -8.22
C LEU A 130 19.37 -2.69 -8.29
N GLY A 131 18.47 -1.73 -8.52
CA GLY A 131 17.04 -2.02 -8.63
C GLY A 131 16.71 -2.98 -9.78
N SER A 132 15.61 -3.73 -9.69
CA SER A 132 15.08 -4.56 -10.79
C SER A 132 16.10 -5.57 -11.36
N ASN A 133 16.91 -6.20 -10.51
CA ASN A 133 18.02 -7.06 -10.95
C ASN A 133 17.87 -8.55 -10.60
N LYS A 134 16.75 -8.94 -9.99
CA LYS A 134 16.48 -10.34 -9.59
C LYS A 134 17.63 -10.90 -8.73
N LEU A 135 18.12 -10.09 -7.78
CA LEU A 135 19.24 -10.49 -6.92
C LEU A 135 18.90 -11.69 -6.06
N GLY A 136 17.67 -11.78 -5.53
CA GLY A 136 17.25 -12.82 -4.58
C GLY A 136 18.13 -12.89 -3.33
N THR A 137 17.87 -13.89 -2.48
CA THR A 137 18.57 -14.09 -1.20
C THR A 137 20.09 -14.16 -1.35
N GLU A 138 20.59 -14.95 -2.31
CA GLU A 138 22.04 -15.10 -2.50
C GLU A 138 22.70 -13.78 -2.93
N GLY A 139 22.06 -13.02 -3.83
CA GLY A 139 22.55 -11.68 -4.19
C GLY A 139 22.57 -10.73 -3.00
N LEU A 140 21.52 -10.76 -2.16
CA LEU A 140 21.45 -9.95 -0.94
C LEU A 140 22.57 -10.30 0.06
N GLN A 141 22.90 -11.57 0.24
CA GLN A 141 24.03 -11.98 1.09
C GLN A 141 25.36 -11.34 0.65
N TRP A 142 25.60 -11.24 -0.66
CA TRP A 142 26.79 -10.53 -1.18
C TRP A 142 26.74 -9.03 -0.89
N ILE A 143 25.55 -8.41 -0.94
CA ILE A 143 25.38 -7.00 -0.57
C ILE A 143 25.59 -6.76 0.93
N VAL A 144 25.10 -7.63 1.81
CA VAL A 144 25.38 -7.53 3.25
C VAL A 144 26.88 -7.56 3.51
N ARG A 145 27.59 -8.53 2.90
CA ARG A 145 29.06 -8.61 3.01
C ARG A 145 29.73 -7.35 2.46
N LEU A 146 29.23 -6.80 1.36
CA LEU A 146 29.74 -5.54 0.79
C LEU A 146 29.67 -4.41 1.80
N LEU A 147 28.51 -4.23 2.43
CA LEU A 147 28.27 -3.11 3.34
C LEU A 147 29.00 -3.28 4.69
N GLN A 148 29.32 -4.52 5.07
CA GLN A 148 30.14 -4.83 6.24
C GLN A 148 31.63 -4.54 6.01
N SER A 149 32.15 -4.73 4.80
CA SER A 149 33.58 -4.48 4.49
C SER A 149 33.85 -3.11 3.85
N ASN A 150 32.84 -2.50 3.20
CA ASN A 150 32.95 -1.22 2.52
C ASN A 150 32.23 -0.10 3.29
N HIS A 151 33.02 0.83 3.84
CA HIS A 151 32.51 2.00 4.57
C HIS A 151 32.53 3.30 3.74
N HIS A 152 32.35 3.22 2.42
CA HIS A 152 32.26 4.39 1.53
C HIS A 152 30.89 4.53 0.86
N ILE A 153 30.15 3.43 0.73
CA ILE A 153 28.80 3.42 0.16
C ILE A 153 27.83 4.07 1.15
N LYS A 154 27.16 5.13 0.69
CA LYS A 154 26.20 5.94 1.45
C LYS A 154 24.76 5.77 0.97
N SER A 155 24.57 5.44 -0.30
CA SER A 155 23.24 5.23 -0.89
C SER A 155 23.22 3.93 -1.67
N ILE A 156 22.25 3.07 -1.36
CA ILE A 156 22.02 1.84 -2.11
C ILE A 156 20.54 1.68 -2.45
N ASN A 157 20.27 1.45 -3.73
CA ASN A 157 18.95 1.06 -4.20
C ASN A 157 18.91 -0.43 -4.50
N LEU A 158 18.05 -1.15 -3.76
CA LEU A 158 17.79 -2.57 -3.88
C LEU A 158 16.32 -2.86 -4.20
N SER A 159 15.59 -1.89 -4.76
CA SER A 159 14.18 -2.05 -5.11
C SER A 159 13.94 -3.17 -6.12
N ASP A 160 12.78 -3.83 -6.08
CA ASP A 160 12.39 -4.83 -7.10
C ASP A 160 13.44 -5.94 -7.32
N ASN A 161 13.89 -6.56 -6.23
CA ASN A 161 14.87 -7.65 -6.27
C ASN A 161 14.34 -8.99 -5.78
N GLN A 162 13.01 -9.08 -5.63
CA GLN A 162 12.27 -10.28 -5.24
C GLN A 162 12.62 -10.74 -3.81
N PHE A 163 12.98 -9.81 -2.92
CA PHE A 163 13.23 -10.16 -1.53
C PHE A 163 11.92 -10.42 -0.80
N ASP A 164 11.90 -11.43 0.08
CA ASP A 164 10.73 -11.80 0.87
C ASP A 164 11.02 -11.79 2.38
N ASP A 165 10.09 -12.30 3.18
CA ASP A 165 10.22 -12.32 4.64
C ASP A 165 11.46 -13.07 5.15
N SER A 166 11.93 -14.09 4.42
CA SER A 166 13.14 -14.83 4.79
C SER A 166 14.40 -13.99 4.64
N ASP A 167 14.37 -12.97 3.78
CA ASP A 167 15.48 -12.05 3.55
C ASP A 167 15.54 -10.91 4.58
N ALA A 168 14.47 -10.70 5.36
CA ALA A 168 14.39 -9.60 6.31
C ALA A 168 15.47 -9.67 7.40
N VAL A 169 16.00 -10.86 7.70
CA VAL A 169 17.15 -11.02 8.61
C VAL A 169 18.41 -10.34 8.07
N TYR A 170 18.66 -10.44 6.76
CA TYR A 170 19.78 -9.76 6.11
C TYR A 170 19.58 -8.25 6.05
N ILE A 171 18.33 -7.79 5.87
CA ILE A 171 18.01 -6.37 5.99
C ILE A 171 18.25 -5.88 7.43
N SER A 172 17.86 -6.67 8.43
CA SER A 172 18.18 -6.38 9.82
C SER A 172 19.69 -6.30 10.06
N ASP A 173 20.49 -7.16 9.45
CA ASP A 173 21.97 -7.07 9.53
C ASP A 173 22.51 -5.76 8.91
N ILE A 174 21.91 -5.29 7.81
CA ILE A 174 22.26 -3.98 7.22
C ILE A 174 21.88 -2.84 8.16
N LEU A 175 20.73 -2.92 8.83
CA LEU A 175 20.24 -1.88 9.74
C LEU A 175 21.04 -1.82 11.05
N HIS A 176 21.47 -2.97 11.58
CA HIS A 176 22.30 -3.06 12.79
C HIS A 176 23.79 -2.87 12.53
N GLY A 177 24.25 -3.07 11.30
CA GLY A 177 25.67 -3.04 10.97
C GLY A 177 26.29 -1.65 11.14
N ASP A 178 27.57 -1.63 11.51
CA ASP A 178 28.42 -0.43 11.59
C ASP A 178 28.80 0.09 10.19
N ASN A 179 27.81 0.45 9.39
CA ASN A 179 27.98 1.04 8.08
C ASN A 179 27.58 2.52 8.07
N ILE A 180 28.07 3.26 7.09
CA ILE A 180 27.79 4.70 6.93
C ILE A 180 26.59 4.97 6.01
N LEU A 181 25.74 3.95 5.79
CA LEU A 181 24.64 4.04 4.84
C LEU A 181 23.62 5.08 5.32
N THR A 182 23.36 6.07 4.50
CA THR A 182 22.39 7.13 4.78
C THR A 182 21.10 6.95 4.00
N GLU A 183 21.11 6.21 2.90
CA GLU A 183 19.94 5.99 2.06
C GLU A 183 19.81 4.52 1.67
N LEU A 184 18.63 3.96 1.91
CA LEU A 184 18.31 2.58 1.60
C LEU A 184 16.93 2.52 0.93
N ASN A 185 16.90 2.01 -0.30
CA ASN A 185 15.65 1.75 -1.01
C ASN A 185 15.41 0.24 -1.15
N LEU A 186 14.31 -0.22 -0.55
CA LEU A 186 13.82 -1.59 -0.54
C LEU A 186 12.40 -1.69 -1.12
N SER A 187 11.96 -0.68 -1.86
CA SER A 187 10.63 -0.65 -2.46
C SER A 187 10.42 -1.78 -3.48
N HIS A 188 9.16 -2.10 -3.79
CA HIS A 188 8.81 -3.12 -4.79
C HIS A 188 9.38 -4.52 -4.49
N ASN A 189 9.56 -4.87 -3.21
CA ASN A 189 9.88 -6.23 -2.80
C ASN A 189 8.63 -6.89 -2.19
N ASN A 190 8.80 -8.10 -1.63
CA ASN A 190 7.71 -8.93 -1.14
C ASN A 190 7.69 -9.04 0.40
N PHE A 191 8.22 -8.03 1.13
CA PHE A 191 8.18 -8.04 2.59
C PHE A 191 6.74 -7.94 3.09
N SER A 192 6.30 -8.90 3.89
CA SER A 192 4.96 -8.99 4.44
C SER A 192 4.92 -8.53 5.92
N ALA A 193 3.96 -9.04 6.70
CA ALA A 193 3.89 -8.78 8.13
C ALA A 193 5.11 -9.33 8.89
N GLU A 194 5.68 -10.46 8.50
CA GLU A 194 6.85 -11.06 9.18
C GLU A 194 8.12 -10.27 8.91
N GLY A 195 8.40 -9.96 7.64
CA GLY A 195 9.55 -9.14 7.27
C GLY A 195 9.44 -7.75 7.87
N GLY A 196 8.24 -7.15 7.84
CA GLY A 196 7.98 -5.86 8.49
C GLY A 196 8.23 -5.87 10.01
N LEU A 197 7.97 -6.99 10.69
CA LEU A 197 8.25 -7.14 12.13
C LEU A 197 9.76 -7.12 12.42
N ILE A 198 10.53 -7.86 11.63
CA ILE A 198 11.99 -7.94 11.75
C ILE A 198 12.62 -6.58 11.42
N ILE A 199 12.24 -6.01 10.27
CA ILE A 199 12.71 -4.69 9.82
C ILE A 199 12.36 -3.63 10.87
N GLY A 200 11.10 -3.57 11.32
CA GLY A 200 10.64 -2.59 12.30
C GLY A 200 11.39 -2.67 13.63
N SER A 201 11.70 -3.88 14.09
CA SER A 201 12.51 -4.08 15.30
C SER A 201 13.94 -3.55 15.12
N ALA A 202 14.56 -3.82 13.97
CA ALA A 202 15.91 -3.38 13.64
C ALA A 202 16.01 -1.86 13.40
N LEU A 203 14.95 -1.21 12.89
CA LEU A 203 14.93 0.24 12.68
C LEU A 203 15.20 1.03 13.97
N GLY A 204 14.76 0.52 15.11
CA GLY A 204 14.97 1.19 16.40
C GLY A 204 16.43 1.27 16.84
N CYS A 205 17.31 0.44 16.27
CA CYS A 205 18.74 0.39 16.59
C CYS A 205 19.60 1.13 15.56
N ASN A 206 19.05 1.47 14.38
CA ASN A 206 19.83 2.13 13.35
C ASN A 206 20.05 3.62 13.67
N GLU A 207 21.30 4.08 13.53
CA GLU A 207 21.70 5.46 13.82
C GLU A 207 22.17 6.25 12.58
N THR A 208 22.22 5.63 11.41
CA THR A 208 22.88 6.20 10.22
C THR A 208 21.94 6.52 9.06
N ILE A 209 20.92 5.70 8.83
CA ILE A 209 20.00 5.85 7.70
C ILE A 209 19.09 7.05 7.93
N LYS A 210 19.09 7.95 6.95
CA LYS A 210 18.26 9.15 6.91
C LYS A 210 17.06 8.97 6.01
N HIS A 211 17.23 8.28 4.87
CA HIS A 211 16.18 8.06 3.89
C HIS A 211 15.93 6.56 3.74
N LEU A 212 14.73 6.12 4.10
CA LEU A 212 14.31 4.73 3.97
C LEU A 212 13.05 4.65 3.11
N ASN A 213 13.12 3.85 2.06
CA ASN A 213 11.98 3.54 1.21
C ASN A 213 11.60 2.06 1.29
N LEU A 214 10.41 1.79 1.82
CA LEU A 214 9.77 0.47 1.95
C LEU A 214 8.46 0.40 1.15
N SER A 215 8.25 1.32 0.19
CA SER A 215 7.00 1.38 -0.55
C SER A 215 6.77 0.15 -1.42
N TRP A 216 5.52 -0.09 -1.83
CA TRP A 216 5.18 -1.21 -2.71
C TRP A 216 5.67 -2.56 -2.19
N ASN A 217 5.45 -2.81 -0.90
CA ASN A 217 5.65 -4.12 -0.28
C ASN A 217 4.29 -4.67 0.18
N HIS A 218 4.31 -5.69 1.02
CA HIS A 218 3.12 -6.30 1.60
C HIS A 218 3.08 -6.13 3.12
N ILE A 219 3.72 -5.07 3.65
CA ILE A 219 3.84 -4.81 5.09
C ILE A 219 2.46 -4.46 5.65
N ARG A 220 1.96 -5.29 6.56
CA ARG A 220 0.59 -5.23 7.10
C ARG A 220 0.53 -5.62 8.57
N GLY A 221 -0.57 -5.28 9.24
CA GLY A 221 -0.88 -5.74 10.61
C GLY A 221 0.29 -5.51 11.57
N ARG A 222 0.78 -6.61 12.18
CA ARG A 222 1.90 -6.56 13.15
C ARG A 222 3.19 -5.99 12.57
N GLY A 223 3.49 -6.23 11.30
CA GLY A 223 4.68 -5.68 10.66
C GLY A 223 4.61 -4.16 10.54
N ALA A 224 3.46 -3.63 10.10
CA ALA A 224 3.23 -2.19 10.03
C ALA A 224 3.29 -1.52 11.41
N GLN A 225 2.70 -2.17 12.42
CA GLN A 225 2.78 -1.69 13.80
C GLN A 225 4.24 -1.65 14.30
N ALA A 226 5.04 -2.68 14.01
CA ALA A 226 6.44 -2.77 14.40
C ALA A 226 7.30 -1.67 13.77
N ILE A 227 7.09 -1.35 12.48
CA ILE A 227 7.76 -0.22 11.81
C ILE A 227 7.49 1.08 12.58
N GLY A 228 6.22 1.33 12.94
CA GLY A 228 5.84 2.50 13.71
C GLY A 228 6.47 2.54 15.11
N LEU A 229 6.50 1.41 15.83
CA LEU A 229 7.15 1.32 17.14
C LEU A 229 8.67 1.47 17.05
N GLY A 230 9.31 0.97 15.98
CA GLY A 230 10.74 1.13 15.73
C GLY A 230 11.15 2.60 15.63
N LEU A 231 10.33 3.44 15.02
CA LEU A 231 10.56 4.89 14.94
C LEU A 231 10.65 5.57 16.31
N GLN A 232 10.04 4.98 17.35
CA GLN A 232 10.09 5.54 18.70
C GLN A 232 11.53 5.66 19.22
N LYS A 233 12.39 4.72 18.85
CA LYS A 233 13.80 4.65 19.27
C LYS A 233 14.76 5.18 18.21
N ASN A 234 14.37 5.13 16.94
CA ASN A 234 15.21 5.59 15.85
C ASN A 234 15.50 7.11 15.98
N ALA A 235 16.76 7.48 15.84
CA ALA A 235 17.23 8.87 15.95
C ALA A 235 17.83 9.43 14.64
N SER A 236 17.74 8.67 13.53
CA SER A 236 18.45 8.96 12.28
C SER A 236 17.52 9.30 11.13
N ILE A 237 16.43 8.56 10.98
CA ILE A 237 15.52 8.65 9.84
C ILE A 237 14.86 10.03 9.82
N ARG A 238 14.95 10.66 8.64
CA ARG A 238 14.35 11.94 8.28
C ARG A 238 13.21 11.77 7.28
N ILE A 239 13.36 10.83 6.34
CA ILE A 239 12.38 10.54 5.30
C ILE A 239 12.05 9.05 5.34
N LEU A 240 10.77 8.74 5.59
CA LEU A 240 10.25 7.39 5.55
C LEU A 240 9.14 7.29 4.51
N ASN A 241 9.37 6.49 3.47
CA ASN A 241 8.33 6.12 2.53
C ASN A 241 7.85 4.69 2.79
N VAL A 242 6.59 4.55 3.22
CA VAL A 242 5.90 3.28 3.42
C VAL A 242 4.64 3.19 2.56
N SER A 243 4.52 4.01 1.51
CA SER A 243 3.37 4.02 0.60
C SER A 243 3.12 2.66 -0.05
N TRP A 244 1.90 2.38 -0.50
CA TRP A 244 1.54 1.12 -1.16
C TRP A 244 1.83 -0.12 -0.30
N ASN A 245 1.43 -0.07 0.97
CA ASN A 245 1.44 -1.19 1.91
C ASN A 245 0.01 -1.36 2.50
N GLY A 246 -0.14 -1.97 3.67
CA GLY A 246 -1.43 -1.99 4.38
C GLY A 246 -1.26 -1.68 5.85
N PHE A 247 -0.97 -0.41 6.15
CA PHE A 247 -0.83 0.05 7.53
C PHE A 247 -2.14 0.08 8.31
N ASP A 248 -3.30 0.16 7.65
CA ASP A 248 -4.63 0.07 8.27
C ASP A 248 -4.75 0.86 9.60
N VAL A 249 -5.53 0.38 10.58
CA VAL A 249 -5.65 1.02 11.89
C VAL A 249 -4.48 0.64 12.81
N ALA A 250 -3.98 -0.60 12.74
CA ALA A 250 -2.95 -1.13 13.64
C ALA A 250 -1.57 -0.52 13.37
N GLY A 251 -1.19 -0.38 12.10
CA GLY A 251 0.02 0.34 11.69
C GLY A 251 -0.05 1.83 12.02
N CYS A 252 -1.21 2.48 11.80
CA CYS A 252 -1.43 3.87 12.24
C CYS A 252 -1.29 4.05 13.76
N HIS A 253 -1.75 3.06 14.53
CA HIS A 253 -1.56 3.05 15.98
C HIS A 253 -0.08 2.94 16.36
N GLY A 254 0.68 2.05 15.70
CA GLY A 254 2.13 1.94 15.90
C GLY A 254 2.87 3.24 15.54
N LEU A 255 2.54 3.83 14.40
CA LEU A 255 3.11 5.11 13.96
C LEU A 255 2.78 6.25 14.91
N SER A 256 1.56 6.31 15.44
CA SER A 256 1.18 7.30 16.45
C SER A 256 2.11 7.25 17.66
N HIS A 257 2.38 6.04 18.18
CA HIS A 257 3.31 5.84 19.29
C HIS A 257 4.74 6.24 18.92
N GLY A 258 5.22 5.83 17.74
CA GLY A 258 6.53 6.20 17.21
C GLY A 258 6.71 7.72 17.11
N LEU A 259 5.80 8.38 16.37
CA LEU A 259 5.81 9.82 16.14
C LEU A 259 5.75 10.62 17.43
N SER A 260 5.04 10.14 18.45
CA SER A 260 4.90 10.85 19.73
C SER A 260 6.22 11.02 20.51
N LYS A 261 7.24 10.21 20.18
CA LYS A 261 8.57 10.23 20.82
C LYS A 261 9.69 10.52 19.83
N ASN A 262 9.50 10.18 18.56
CA ASN A 262 10.45 10.45 17.51
C ASN A 262 10.64 11.97 17.35
N SER A 263 11.89 12.38 17.23
CA SER A 263 12.28 13.79 17.12
C SER A 263 13.12 14.05 15.87
N THR A 264 13.05 13.16 14.87
CA THR A 264 13.92 13.20 13.70
C THR A 264 13.17 13.14 12.39
N LEU A 265 12.08 12.39 12.31
CA LEU A 265 11.29 12.23 11.09
C LEU A 265 10.70 13.58 10.68
N VAL A 266 10.94 13.94 9.43
CA VAL A 266 10.51 15.19 8.79
C VAL A 266 9.46 14.91 7.73
N ASP A 267 9.61 13.81 7.00
CA ASP A 267 8.75 13.43 5.89
C ASP A 267 8.27 11.98 6.03
N LEU A 268 6.94 11.81 6.10
CA LEU A 268 6.27 10.52 6.15
C LEU A 268 5.31 10.36 4.98
N ASP A 269 5.56 9.35 4.15
CA ASP A 269 4.68 8.96 3.06
C ASP A 269 3.94 7.66 3.38
N LEU A 270 2.62 7.79 3.52
CA LEU A 270 1.62 6.77 3.81
C LEU A 270 0.57 6.66 2.71
N CYS A 271 0.86 7.12 1.48
CA CYS A 271 -0.12 7.00 0.39
C CYS A 271 -0.49 5.53 0.13
N SER A 272 -1.75 5.25 -0.23
CA SER A 272 -2.19 3.88 -0.58
C SER A 272 -1.92 2.82 0.49
N ASN A 273 -2.31 3.08 1.73
CA ASN A 273 -2.06 2.21 2.89
C ASN A 273 -3.33 1.68 3.59
N ARG A 274 -4.49 1.85 2.98
CA ARG A 274 -5.80 1.50 3.56
C ARG A 274 -6.07 2.24 4.88
N VAL A 275 -5.56 3.45 5.02
CA VAL A 275 -5.80 4.30 6.19
C VAL A 275 -7.22 4.85 6.13
N GLY A 276 -8.08 4.43 7.06
CA GLY A 276 -9.41 5.00 7.25
C GLY A 276 -9.40 6.18 8.24
N ILE A 277 -10.57 6.78 8.49
CA ILE A 277 -10.72 7.90 9.44
C ILE A 277 -10.23 7.56 10.87
N ILE A 278 -10.43 6.31 11.31
CA ILE A 278 -9.96 5.83 12.62
C ILE A 278 -8.43 5.73 12.68
N GLY A 279 -7.80 5.27 11.59
CA GLY A 279 -6.33 5.24 11.51
C GLY A 279 -5.76 6.65 11.49
N LEU A 280 -6.38 7.54 10.70
CA LEU A 280 -6.02 8.95 10.63
C LEU A 280 -6.14 9.65 11.98
N SER A 281 -7.20 9.40 12.75
CA SER A 281 -7.38 10.02 14.07
C SER A 281 -6.25 9.64 15.04
N LYS A 282 -5.84 8.36 15.03
CA LYS A 282 -4.68 7.88 15.80
C LYS A 282 -3.37 8.53 15.35
N LEU A 283 -3.13 8.62 14.03
CA LEU A 283 -1.92 9.27 13.50
C LEU A 283 -1.84 10.73 13.98
N VAL A 284 -2.93 11.49 13.84
CA VAL A 284 -3.00 12.88 14.28
C VAL A 284 -2.73 13.01 15.79
N GLU A 285 -3.22 12.08 16.62
CA GLU A 285 -2.92 12.07 18.05
C GLU A 285 -1.42 11.99 18.35
N GLY A 286 -0.69 11.13 17.64
CA GLY A 286 0.77 11.03 17.77
C GLY A 286 1.48 12.28 17.27
N MET A 287 1.02 12.84 16.16
CA MET A 287 1.57 14.06 15.57
C MET A 287 1.43 15.28 16.48
N LYS A 288 0.40 15.36 17.34
CA LYS A 288 0.23 16.47 18.31
C LYS A 288 1.42 16.60 19.27
N ARG A 289 2.12 15.50 19.53
CA ARG A 289 3.31 15.45 20.40
C ARG A 289 4.62 15.54 19.62
N ASN A 290 4.56 15.44 18.29
CA ASN A 290 5.72 15.47 17.43
C ASN A 290 6.10 16.91 17.06
N SER A 291 7.40 17.22 17.16
CA SER A 291 7.92 18.56 16.88
C SER A 291 8.64 18.71 15.54
N THR A 292 8.83 17.63 14.77
CA THR A 292 9.75 17.60 13.63
C THR A 292 9.11 17.24 12.30
N LEU A 293 7.95 16.58 12.31
CA LEU A 293 7.27 16.15 11.10
C LEU A 293 6.69 17.39 10.39
N GLU A 294 7.20 17.65 9.19
CA GLU A 294 6.81 18.79 8.36
C GLU A 294 5.95 18.35 7.17
N VAL A 295 6.12 17.11 6.70
CA VAL A 295 5.48 16.60 5.49
C VAL A 295 4.73 15.31 5.82
N LEU A 296 3.42 15.32 5.60
CA LEU A 296 2.57 14.13 5.70
C LEU A 296 1.92 13.86 4.35
N ARG A 297 2.21 12.73 3.73
CA ARG A 297 1.49 12.26 2.54
C ARG A 297 0.61 11.09 2.89
N ILE A 298 -0.71 11.23 2.69
CA ILE A 298 -1.70 10.20 2.99
C ILE A 298 -2.73 10.07 1.86
N GLY A 299 -2.35 10.50 0.65
CA GLY A 299 -3.18 10.40 -0.55
C GLY A 299 -3.58 8.97 -0.88
N ASN A 300 -4.60 8.83 -1.71
CA ASN A 300 -5.14 7.54 -2.16
C ASN A 300 -5.41 6.51 -1.03
N ASN A 301 -6.00 6.97 0.09
CA ASN A 301 -6.47 6.16 1.22
C ASN A 301 -8.00 6.28 1.38
N PRO A 302 -8.69 5.31 2.03
CA PRO A 302 -10.12 5.37 2.28
C PRO A 302 -10.49 6.27 3.48
N ILE A 303 -10.02 7.52 3.52
CA ILE A 303 -10.28 8.42 4.67
C ILE A 303 -11.65 9.13 4.62
N THR A 304 -12.40 8.99 3.52
CA THR A 304 -13.67 9.69 3.23
C THR A 304 -13.53 11.23 3.17
N ALA A 305 -14.60 11.95 2.79
CA ALA A 305 -14.59 13.43 2.79
C ALA A 305 -14.41 14.05 4.19
N GLN A 306 -14.71 13.30 5.26
CA GLN A 306 -14.53 13.76 6.65
C GLN A 306 -13.05 13.81 7.07
N GLY A 307 -12.19 12.97 6.51
CA GLY A 307 -10.77 12.90 6.85
C GLY A 307 -10.01 14.19 6.58
N PRO A 308 -10.06 14.75 5.36
CA PRO A 308 -9.47 16.05 5.04
C PRO A 308 -9.90 17.16 6.02
N MET A 309 -11.21 17.25 6.31
CA MET A 309 -11.73 18.24 7.25
C MET A 309 -11.18 18.04 8.67
N TYR A 310 -11.13 16.79 9.15
CA TYR A 310 -10.59 16.44 10.46
C TYR A 310 -9.12 16.88 10.62
N ILE A 311 -8.31 16.72 9.57
CA ILE A 311 -6.91 17.17 9.58
C ILE A 311 -6.82 18.69 9.66
N LEU A 312 -7.61 19.41 8.86
CA LEU A 312 -7.64 20.88 8.90
C LEU A 312 -8.00 21.41 10.29
N GLN A 313 -9.03 20.83 10.90
CA GLN A 313 -9.44 21.19 12.27
C GLN A 313 -8.34 20.90 13.30
N SER A 314 -7.56 19.85 13.05
CA SER A 314 -6.45 19.46 13.93
C SER A 314 -5.18 20.29 13.73
N LEU A 315 -5.05 21.10 12.67
CA LEU A 315 -3.84 21.85 12.34
C LEU A 315 -3.34 22.72 13.50
N LYS A 316 -4.24 23.31 14.28
CA LYS A 316 -3.89 24.12 15.46
C LYS A 316 -3.05 23.33 16.48
N SER A 317 -3.27 22.02 16.57
CA SER A 317 -2.56 21.12 17.49
C SER A 317 -1.33 20.45 16.88
N ILE A 318 -1.08 20.59 15.57
CA ILE A 318 0.08 20.04 14.86
C ILE A 318 0.86 21.14 14.13
N PRO A 319 1.50 22.09 14.85
CA PRO A 319 2.00 23.34 14.29
C PRO A 319 3.17 23.21 13.30
N ASN A 320 3.89 22.08 13.29
CA ASN A 320 5.11 21.92 12.49
C ASN A 320 4.84 21.48 11.04
N ILE A 321 3.66 20.94 10.75
CA ILE A 321 3.30 20.46 9.41
C ILE A 321 3.23 21.62 8.41
N LYS A 322 3.98 21.55 7.34
CA LYS A 322 4.04 22.52 6.25
C LYS A 322 3.39 22.00 4.97
N TYR A 323 3.40 20.69 4.78
CA TYR A 323 2.87 20.05 3.58
C TYR A 323 2.00 18.85 3.93
N ILE A 324 0.78 18.83 3.39
CA ILE A 324 -0.15 17.69 3.50
C ILE A 324 -0.57 17.26 2.12
N ASP A 325 -0.31 16.01 1.77
CA ASP A 325 -0.77 15.43 0.52
C ASP A 325 -1.97 14.52 0.71
N LEU A 326 -3.10 14.99 0.20
CA LEU A 326 -4.39 14.33 0.13
C LEU A 326 -4.78 14.06 -1.33
N HIS A 327 -3.82 13.85 -2.24
CA HIS A 327 -4.15 13.53 -3.63
C HIS A 327 -5.10 12.33 -3.71
N LEU A 328 -6.01 12.37 -4.67
CA LEU A 328 -7.07 11.36 -4.82
C LEU A 328 -7.97 11.18 -3.58
N GLN A 329 -8.03 12.18 -2.70
CA GLN A 329 -9.05 12.25 -1.66
C GLN A 329 -10.18 13.21 -2.05
N PRO A 330 -11.45 12.78 -1.96
CA PRO A 330 -12.56 13.68 -2.19
C PRO A 330 -12.61 14.73 -1.08
N VAL A 331 -12.87 15.98 -1.45
CA VAL A 331 -13.07 17.09 -0.50
C VAL A 331 -14.36 17.83 -0.83
N ASP A 332 -14.95 18.50 0.13
CA ASP A 332 -16.13 19.36 -0.08
C ASP A 332 -15.74 20.84 -0.18
N MET A 333 -16.73 21.69 -0.50
CA MET A 333 -16.54 23.14 -0.59
C MET A 333 -16.23 23.79 0.78
N ASP A 334 -16.69 23.17 1.87
CA ASP A 334 -16.43 23.63 3.23
C ASP A 334 -14.96 23.44 3.60
N PHE A 335 -14.35 22.32 3.17
CA PHE A 335 -12.92 22.08 3.28
C PHE A 335 -12.12 23.14 2.54
N VAL A 336 -12.49 23.46 1.28
CA VAL A 336 -11.79 24.47 0.48
C VAL A 336 -11.86 25.85 1.16
N SER A 337 -13.03 26.22 1.66
CA SER A 337 -13.24 27.49 2.38
C SER A 337 -12.43 27.55 3.69
N SER A 338 -12.39 26.44 4.42
CA SER A 338 -11.60 26.30 5.65
C SER A 338 -10.10 26.35 5.38
N LEU A 339 -9.64 25.70 4.32
CA LEU A 339 -8.24 25.69 3.89
C LEU A 339 -7.75 27.10 3.56
N ILE A 340 -8.51 27.88 2.78
CA ILE A 340 -8.18 29.28 2.47
C ILE A 340 -8.04 30.10 3.76
N THR A 341 -8.91 29.87 4.74
CA THR A 341 -8.85 30.55 6.04
C THR A 341 -7.60 30.14 6.82
N CYS A 342 -7.28 28.85 6.86
CA CYS A 342 -6.05 28.35 7.49
C CYS A 342 -4.79 28.93 6.83
N GLN A 343 -4.74 29.00 5.50
CA GLN A 343 -3.60 29.51 4.72
C GLN A 343 -3.33 31.00 4.91
N LYS A 344 -4.33 31.79 5.32
CA LYS A 344 -4.12 33.19 5.72
C LYS A 344 -3.33 33.32 7.02
N THR A 345 -3.44 32.32 7.91
CA THR A 345 -2.84 32.36 9.25
C THR A 345 -1.57 31.52 9.37
N ARG A 346 -1.35 30.59 8.44
CA ARG A 346 -0.26 29.63 8.48
C ARG A 346 0.19 29.31 7.06
N ASP A 347 1.50 29.32 6.85
CA ASP A 347 2.11 28.84 5.62
C ASP A 347 1.99 27.31 5.56
N ILE A 348 0.94 26.83 4.89
CA ILE A 348 0.66 25.41 4.71
C ILE A 348 0.23 25.13 3.27
N HIS A 349 0.87 24.14 2.67
CA HIS A 349 0.53 23.63 1.36
C HIS A 349 -0.28 22.33 1.50
N VAL A 350 -1.45 22.28 0.88
CA VAL A 350 -2.31 21.09 0.89
C VAL A 350 -2.70 20.73 -0.54
N THR A 351 -2.31 19.55 -1.00
CA THR A 351 -2.82 18.96 -2.24
C THR A 351 -4.03 18.09 -1.92
N TYR A 352 -5.05 18.12 -2.77
CA TYR A 352 -6.28 17.35 -2.58
C TYR A 352 -6.85 16.88 -3.92
N GLY A 353 -7.75 15.89 -3.87
CA GLY A 353 -8.40 15.32 -5.05
C GLY A 353 -9.58 16.15 -5.56
N LYS A 354 -10.58 15.46 -6.09
CA LYS A 354 -11.76 16.09 -6.68
C LYS A 354 -12.60 16.81 -5.62
N VAL A 355 -13.03 18.04 -5.93
CA VAL A 355 -13.98 18.79 -5.11
C VAL A 355 -15.41 18.33 -5.42
N CYS A 356 -16.11 17.85 -4.40
CA CYS A 356 -17.51 17.45 -4.46
C CYS A 356 -18.40 18.69 -4.30
N LEU A 357 -19.19 18.99 -5.34
CA LEU A 357 -20.10 20.15 -5.39
C LEU A 357 -21.39 19.99 -4.57
N LYS A 358 -21.63 18.79 -4.01
CA LYS A 358 -22.70 18.54 -3.06
C LYS A 358 -22.06 18.32 -1.70
N PRO A 359 -22.58 18.93 -0.61
CA PRO A 359 -22.09 18.62 0.73
C PRO A 359 -22.18 17.10 0.90
N ALA A 360 -21.12 16.49 1.41
CA ALA A 360 -21.15 15.12 1.85
C ALA A 360 -21.99 15.06 3.13
N THR A 361 -23.30 15.30 3.04
CA THR A 361 -24.24 14.65 3.95
C THR A 361 -23.96 13.17 3.79
N GLY A 362 -23.45 12.53 4.84
CA GLY A 362 -22.88 11.18 4.82
C GLY A 362 -23.86 10.09 4.41
N ASP A 363 -24.17 10.03 3.12
CA ASP A 363 -24.95 8.99 2.46
C ASP A 363 -24.20 8.60 1.16
N GLU A 364 -22.92 8.18 1.31
CA GLU A 364 -22.20 7.40 0.27
C GLU A 364 -22.72 5.95 0.19
N ASP A 365 -24.03 5.81 0.25
CA ASP A 365 -24.70 4.52 0.23
C ASP A 365 -26.03 4.67 -0.57
N SER A 366 -26.06 5.71 -1.42
CA SER A 366 -27.10 6.06 -2.40
C SER A 366 -27.30 5.04 -3.53
N THR A 367 -26.83 3.79 -3.38
CA THR A 367 -27.10 2.69 -4.30
C THR A 367 -27.68 1.43 -3.64
N MET A 368 -28.06 1.45 -2.35
CA MET A 368 -28.47 0.21 -1.66
C MET A 368 -29.84 0.18 -0.99
N TYR A 369 -30.58 1.28 -0.91
CA TYR A 369 -31.87 1.32 -0.21
C TYR A 369 -33.05 1.70 -1.08
N ILE A 370 -34.21 1.22 -0.66
CA ILE A 370 -35.49 1.48 -1.30
C ILE A 370 -36.18 2.64 -0.61
N LYS A 371 -36.72 3.56 -1.41
CA LYS A 371 -37.27 4.81 -0.87
C LYS A 371 -38.72 4.58 -0.48
N GLY A 372 -39.04 4.77 0.79
CA GLY A 372 -40.42 4.63 1.27
C GLY A 372 -40.48 4.34 2.75
N ASP A 373 -41.64 3.90 3.21
CA ASP A 373 -41.85 3.49 4.59
C ASP A 373 -40.97 2.27 4.97
N PRO A 374 -40.05 2.39 5.94
CA PRO A 374 -39.07 1.33 6.26
C PRO A 374 -39.70 0.02 6.76
N VAL A 375 -40.82 0.10 7.49
CA VAL A 375 -41.57 -1.06 7.97
C VAL A 375 -42.18 -1.81 6.79
N THR A 376 -42.75 -1.06 5.84
CA THR A 376 -43.29 -1.59 4.58
C THR A 376 -42.20 -2.24 3.73
N VAL A 377 -41.01 -1.62 3.62
CA VAL A 377 -39.85 -2.20 2.89
C VAL A 377 -39.44 -3.53 3.51
N MET A 378 -39.32 -3.60 4.84
CA MET A 378 -38.95 -4.82 5.56
C MET A 378 -39.95 -5.95 5.31
N PHE A 379 -41.25 -5.70 5.49
CA PHE A 379 -42.28 -6.72 5.35
C PHE A 379 -42.57 -7.10 3.89
N GLU A 380 -42.41 -6.19 2.92
CA GLU A 380 -42.47 -6.56 1.50
C GLU A 380 -41.27 -7.40 1.09
N PHE A 381 -40.07 -7.10 1.60
CA PHE A 381 -38.86 -7.88 1.33
C PHE A 381 -38.98 -9.31 1.86
N THR A 382 -39.43 -9.50 3.10
CA THR A 382 -39.64 -10.83 3.70
C THR A 382 -40.69 -11.63 2.93
N ARG A 383 -41.79 -10.96 2.56
CA ARG A 383 -42.87 -11.54 1.76
C ARG A 383 -42.40 -11.98 0.35
N MET A 384 -41.52 -11.22 -0.30
CA MET A 384 -40.98 -11.60 -1.61
C MET A 384 -39.96 -12.73 -1.55
N LYS A 385 -39.19 -12.82 -0.48
CA LYS A 385 -38.23 -13.91 -0.27
C LYS A 385 -38.85 -15.21 0.22
N ASP A 386 -40.14 -15.22 0.55
CA ASP A 386 -40.85 -16.37 1.12
C ASP A 386 -40.17 -16.83 2.42
N VAL A 387 -39.83 -15.87 3.28
CA VAL A 387 -39.23 -16.11 4.60
C VAL A 387 -40.30 -15.94 5.67
N ASP A 388 -40.47 -16.94 6.53
CA ASP A 388 -41.38 -16.84 7.66
C ASP A 388 -40.89 -15.75 8.63
N VAL A 389 -41.82 -14.98 9.19
CA VAL A 389 -41.51 -13.96 10.21
C VAL A 389 -40.89 -14.60 11.43
N LEU A 390 -41.24 -15.87 11.72
CA LEU A 390 -40.59 -16.65 12.76
C LEU A 390 -39.10 -16.89 12.46
N ASP A 391 -38.75 -17.21 11.22
CA ASP A 391 -37.35 -17.39 10.82
C ASP A 391 -36.58 -16.07 10.87
N LEU A 392 -37.24 -14.95 10.54
CA LEU A 392 -36.65 -13.61 10.68
C LEU A 392 -36.42 -13.25 12.15
N PHE A 393 -37.38 -13.55 13.02
CA PHE A 393 -37.28 -13.31 14.46
C PHE A 393 -36.13 -14.13 15.07
N ILE A 394 -36.01 -15.41 14.72
CA ILE A 394 -34.88 -16.27 15.14
C ILE A 394 -33.54 -15.75 14.60
N THR A 395 -33.53 -15.16 13.41
CA THR A 395 -32.31 -14.56 12.84
C THR A 395 -31.89 -13.29 13.59
N PHE A 396 -32.84 -12.58 14.19
CA PHE A 396 -32.58 -11.34 14.91
C PHE A 396 -32.27 -11.61 16.38
N ASP A 397 -32.93 -12.58 17.02
CA ASP A 397 -32.71 -13.03 18.40
C ASP A 397 -31.41 -13.86 18.49
N THR A 398 -30.28 -13.16 18.61
CA THR A 398 -28.94 -13.80 18.56
C THR A 398 -28.58 -14.49 19.87
N ASP A 399 -29.15 -14.04 20.98
CA ASP A 399 -28.89 -14.59 22.30
C ASP A 399 -29.94 -15.62 22.75
N GLY A 400 -31.03 -15.79 22.00
CA GLY A 400 -32.09 -16.77 22.24
C GLY A 400 -33.01 -16.37 23.40
N SER A 401 -33.10 -15.07 23.69
CA SER A 401 -33.89 -14.51 24.80
C SER A 401 -35.40 -14.46 24.52
N HIS A 402 -35.83 -14.75 23.28
CA HIS A 402 -37.21 -14.59 22.82
C HIS A 402 -37.74 -13.14 22.82
N SER A 403 -36.83 -12.18 22.89
CA SER A 403 -37.03 -10.77 22.55
C SER A 403 -35.87 -10.31 21.65
N VAL A 404 -36.06 -9.23 20.91
CA VAL A 404 -35.02 -8.67 20.04
C VAL A 404 -34.67 -7.28 20.52
N THR A 405 -33.45 -7.12 21.01
CA THR A 405 -32.93 -5.81 21.43
C THR A 405 -32.61 -4.92 20.23
N TRP A 406 -32.36 -3.63 20.51
CA TRP A 406 -31.98 -2.64 19.48
C TRP A 406 -30.74 -3.07 18.68
N GLU A 407 -29.71 -3.54 19.38
CA GLU A 407 -28.45 -3.99 18.79
C GLU A 407 -28.66 -5.21 17.90
N GLU A 408 -29.43 -6.18 18.38
CA GLU A 408 -29.78 -7.42 17.69
C GLU A 408 -30.61 -7.18 16.44
N PHE A 409 -31.59 -6.28 16.51
CA PHE A 409 -32.38 -5.90 15.35
C PHE A 409 -31.50 -5.28 14.25
N LYS A 410 -30.56 -4.42 14.64
CA LYS A 410 -29.64 -3.76 13.70
C LYS A 410 -28.71 -4.75 13.03
N GLU A 411 -28.14 -5.69 13.80
CA GLU A 411 -27.30 -6.76 13.26
C GLU A 411 -28.11 -7.70 12.36
N GLY A 412 -29.30 -8.10 12.80
CA GLY A 412 -30.21 -8.96 12.06
C GLY A 412 -30.60 -8.39 10.69
N VAL A 413 -30.91 -7.09 10.62
CA VAL A 413 -31.22 -6.38 9.36
C VAL A 413 -30.02 -6.38 8.40
N GLN A 414 -28.80 -6.21 8.92
CA GLN A 414 -27.57 -6.26 8.12
C GLN A 414 -27.28 -7.67 7.59
N VAL A 415 -27.40 -8.69 8.45
CA VAL A 415 -27.21 -10.11 8.11
C VAL A 415 -28.22 -10.55 7.04
N SER A 416 -29.47 -10.12 7.19
CA SER A 416 -30.56 -10.45 6.27
C SER A 416 -30.50 -9.67 4.93
N LYS A 417 -29.60 -8.69 4.85
CA LYS A 417 -29.40 -7.79 3.70
C LYS A 417 -30.69 -7.09 3.26
N ILE A 418 -31.48 -6.64 4.23
CA ILE A 418 -32.72 -5.91 3.95
C ILE A 418 -32.33 -4.47 3.52
N PRO A 419 -32.87 -3.95 2.39
CA PRO A 419 -32.44 -2.67 1.80
C PRO A 419 -33.06 -1.45 2.51
N VAL A 420 -32.78 -1.31 3.82
CA VAL A 420 -33.26 -0.21 4.67
C VAL A 420 -32.07 0.61 5.17
N ARG A 421 -32.25 1.93 5.31
CA ARG A 421 -31.20 2.83 5.83
C ARG A 421 -31.01 2.65 7.33
N MET A 422 -29.75 2.70 7.78
CA MET A 422 -29.40 2.58 9.20
C MET A 422 -30.09 3.62 10.09
N ARG A 423 -30.25 4.85 9.58
CA ARG A 423 -30.95 5.95 10.28
C ARG A 423 -32.47 5.79 10.37
N ASP A 424 -33.04 4.91 9.53
CA ASP A 424 -34.49 4.69 9.47
C ASP A 424 -34.91 3.48 10.33
N LEU A 425 -33.95 2.71 10.88
CA LEU A 425 -34.19 1.60 11.82
C LEU A 425 -34.89 2.08 13.10
N ASP A 426 -34.56 3.29 13.57
CA ASP A 426 -35.24 3.96 14.69
C ASP A 426 -36.75 4.07 14.47
N THR A 427 -37.16 4.25 13.22
CA THR A 427 -38.57 4.40 12.84
C THR A 427 -39.27 3.05 12.77
N ILE A 428 -38.55 1.97 12.45
CA ILE A 428 -39.10 0.61 12.47
C ILE A 428 -39.37 0.19 13.91
N ILE A 429 -38.38 0.36 14.78
CA ILE A 429 -38.46 -0.10 16.15
C ILE A 429 -39.56 0.65 16.91
N LYS A 430 -39.62 1.98 16.81
CA LYS A 430 -40.69 2.79 17.43
C LYS A 430 -42.12 2.46 16.96
N ARG A 431 -42.28 1.79 15.82
CA ARG A 431 -43.59 1.42 15.27
C ARG A 431 -43.98 -0.01 15.60
N ILE A 432 -43.01 -0.89 15.81
CA ILE A 432 -43.25 -2.30 16.14
C ILE A 432 -43.32 -2.48 17.66
N ASP A 433 -42.48 -1.78 18.41
CA ASP A 433 -42.53 -1.73 19.88
C ASP A 433 -43.76 -0.93 20.34
N ILE A 434 -44.86 -1.66 20.59
CA ILE A 434 -46.16 -1.10 20.99
C ILE A 434 -46.16 -0.71 22.47
N ASN A 435 -45.41 -1.44 23.30
CA ASN A 435 -45.43 -1.30 24.75
C ASN A 435 -44.36 -0.30 25.26
N LEU A 436 -43.45 0.13 24.39
CA LEU A 436 -42.35 1.07 24.61
C LEU A 436 -41.35 0.59 25.67
N ASP A 437 -41.16 -0.73 25.78
CA ASP A 437 -40.20 -1.34 26.70
C ASP A 437 -38.76 -1.36 26.16
N GLY A 438 -38.58 -1.01 24.87
CA GLY A 438 -37.27 -0.94 24.22
C GLY A 438 -36.81 -2.25 23.57
N GLU A 439 -37.64 -3.29 23.58
CA GLU A 439 -37.41 -4.57 22.93
C GLU A 439 -38.55 -4.89 21.95
N ILE A 440 -38.29 -5.72 20.94
CA ILE A 440 -39.34 -6.23 20.05
C ILE A 440 -39.62 -7.68 20.41
N ASN A 441 -40.82 -7.97 20.91
CA ASN A 441 -41.24 -9.36 21.12
C ASN A 441 -41.93 -9.96 19.89
N PHE A 442 -42.04 -11.29 19.86
CA PHE A 442 -42.63 -12.00 18.73
C PHE A 442 -44.10 -11.59 18.47
N SER A 443 -44.87 -11.32 19.52
CA SER A 443 -46.27 -10.88 19.39
C SER A 443 -46.40 -9.51 18.71
N GLU A 444 -45.54 -8.55 19.04
CA GLU A 444 -45.49 -7.22 18.44
C GLU A 444 -45.12 -7.28 16.96
N LEU A 445 -44.09 -8.07 16.64
CA LEU A 445 -43.69 -8.29 15.26
C LEU A 445 -44.82 -8.93 14.42
N MET A 446 -45.55 -9.88 15.01
CA MET A 446 -46.71 -10.52 14.37
C MET A 446 -47.89 -9.57 14.16
N ILE A 447 -48.16 -8.67 15.12
CA ILE A 447 -49.19 -7.64 14.98
C ILE A 447 -48.84 -6.71 13.81
N ALA A 448 -47.59 -6.22 13.76
CA ALA A 448 -47.12 -5.32 12.71
C ALA A 448 -47.16 -5.99 11.32
N GLN A 449 -46.73 -7.25 11.20
CA GLN A 449 -46.84 -8.01 9.94
C GLN A 449 -48.30 -8.19 9.52
N LYS A 450 -49.19 -8.54 10.47
CA LYS A 450 -50.61 -8.76 10.17
C LYS A 450 -51.28 -7.48 9.67
N GLU A 451 -50.97 -6.34 10.28
CA GLU A 451 -51.46 -5.04 9.83
C GLU A 451 -50.99 -4.70 8.41
N HIS A 452 -49.71 -4.92 8.12
CA HIS A 452 -49.14 -4.76 6.79
C HIS A 452 -49.85 -5.67 5.77
N ASN A 453 -49.99 -6.96 6.06
CA ASN A 453 -50.66 -7.92 5.17
C ASN A 453 -52.13 -7.54 4.89
N LEU A 454 -52.87 -7.07 5.90
CA LEU A 454 -54.23 -6.56 5.73
C LEU A 454 -54.30 -5.27 4.91
N ARG A 455 -53.29 -4.40 5.02
CA ARG A 455 -53.16 -3.19 4.19
C ARG A 455 -52.94 -3.59 2.74
N VAL A 456 -52.06 -4.57 2.47
CA VAL A 456 -51.83 -5.05 1.10
C VAL A 456 -53.06 -5.72 0.51
N LYS A 457 -53.73 -6.61 1.27
CA LYS A 457 -54.97 -7.28 0.82
C LYS A 457 -56.05 -6.26 0.43
N ARG A 458 -56.29 -5.25 1.27
CA ARG A 458 -57.24 -4.16 0.99
C ARG A 458 -56.90 -3.35 -0.26
N LEU A 459 -55.62 -3.19 -0.59
CA LEU A 459 -55.18 -2.50 -1.80
C LEU A 459 -55.34 -3.37 -3.04
N MET A 460 -55.08 -4.67 -2.92
CA MET A 460 -55.26 -5.66 -3.98
C MET A 460 -56.74 -5.88 -4.32
N ASP A 461 -57.62 -5.95 -3.31
CA ASP A 461 -59.08 -6.10 -3.50
C ASP A 461 -59.70 -4.92 -4.27
N LYS A 462 -59.05 -3.75 -4.24
CA LYS A 462 -59.45 -2.55 -5.01
C LYS A 462 -58.95 -2.57 -6.47
N GLY A 463 -58.20 -3.58 -6.86
CA GLY A 463 -57.69 -3.79 -8.20
C GLY A 463 -56.20 -3.50 -8.35
N GLU A 464 -55.54 -4.22 -9.24
CA GLU A 464 -54.09 -4.18 -9.51
C GLU A 464 -53.56 -2.76 -9.79
N ARG A 465 -54.29 -1.96 -10.56
CA ARG A 465 -53.89 -0.55 -10.82
C ARG A 465 -53.88 0.30 -9.55
N VAL A 466 -54.76 0.03 -8.59
CA VAL A 466 -54.83 0.75 -7.32
C VAL A 466 -53.68 0.34 -6.41
N PHE A 467 -53.32 -0.95 -6.40
CA PHE A 467 -52.15 -1.45 -5.69
C PHE A 467 -50.86 -0.84 -6.24
N MET A 468 -50.61 -0.93 -7.55
CA MET A 468 -49.37 -0.43 -8.17
C MET A 468 -49.15 1.08 -8.01
N ASN A 469 -50.23 1.86 -7.92
CA ASN A 469 -50.16 3.30 -7.67
C ASN A 469 -50.10 3.68 -6.17
N SER A 470 -50.17 2.71 -5.27
CA SER A 470 -50.04 2.93 -3.82
C SER A 470 -48.57 2.94 -3.40
N GLU A 471 -48.29 3.50 -2.23
CA GLU A 471 -46.95 3.47 -1.62
C GLU A 471 -46.37 2.03 -1.54
N VAL A 472 -47.21 1.05 -1.18
CA VAL A 472 -46.81 -0.36 -1.11
C VAL A 472 -46.46 -0.91 -2.49
N GLY A 473 -47.23 -0.56 -3.53
CA GLY A 473 -46.96 -1.00 -4.91
C GLY A 473 -45.69 -0.38 -5.51
N VAL A 474 -45.38 0.88 -5.18
CA VAL A 474 -44.13 1.53 -5.58
C VAL A 474 -42.93 0.84 -4.93
N ILE A 475 -42.98 0.59 -3.62
CA ILE A 475 -41.94 -0.14 -2.88
C ILE A 475 -41.77 -1.57 -3.44
N HIS A 476 -42.89 -2.23 -3.75
CA HIS A 476 -42.89 -3.55 -4.37
C HIS A 476 -42.17 -3.57 -5.73
N GLN A 477 -42.42 -2.58 -6.60
CA GLN A 477 -41.75 -2.50 -7.88
C GLN A 477 -40.25 -2.19 -7.73
N GLU A 478 -39.87 -1.29 -6.83
CA GLU A 478 -38.47 -0.98 -6.53
C GLU A 478 -37.71 -2.21 -5.96
N LEU A 479 -38.35 -3.02 -5.12
CA LEU A 479 -37.81 -4.28 -4.59
C LEU A 479 -37.58 -5.31 -5.71
N LEU A 480 -38.53 -5.47 -6.63
CA LEU A 480 -38.40 -6.37 -7.77
C LEU A 480 -37.20 -6.01 -8.64
N ASP A 481 -37.00 -4.72 -8.91
CA ASP A 481 -35.89 -4.26 -9.73
C ASP A 481 -34.55 -4.34 -8.98
N TRP A 482 -34.56 -4.13 -7.66
CA TRP A 482 -33.40 -4.36 -6.78
C TRP A 482 -32.97 -5.84 -6.76
N PHE A 483 -33.91 -6.78 -6.65
CA PHE A 483 -33.61 -8.21 -6.70
C PHE A 483 -33.01 -8.65 -8.04
N LYS A 484 -33.48 -8.07 -9.15
CA LYS A 484 -32.92 -8.30 -10.50
C LYS A 484 -31.49 -7.79 -10.62
N ASP A 485 -31.21 -6.57 -10.15
CA ASP A 485 -29.85 -5.98 -10.18
C ASP A 485 -28.84 -6.83 -9.39
N LYS A 486 -29.27 -7.40 -8.26
CA LYS A 486 -28.41 -8.21 -7.38
C LYS A 486 -28.34 -9.70 -7.75
N GLY A 487 -29.02 -10.13 -8.82
CA GLY A 487 -29.02 -11.53 -9.27
C GLY A 487 -29.59 -12.50 -8.25
N MET A 488 -30.52 -12.05 -7.40
CA MET A 488 -31.12 -12.87 -6.35
C MET A 488 -32.36 -13.60 -6.89
N PHE A 489 -32.42 -14.92 -6.68
CA PHE A 489 -33.58 -15.72 -7.09
C PHE A 489 -34.77 -15.51 -6.15
N LEU A 490 -35.91 -15.10 -6.71
CA LEU A 490 -37.20 -15.13 -6.04
C LEU A 490 -37.81 -16.52 -6.22
N LYS A 491 -38.22 -17.19 -5.15
CA LYS A 491 -39.00 -18.44 -5.26
C LYS A 491 -40.41 -18.10 -5.73
N ASN A 492 -40.79 -18.57 -6.93
CA ASN A 492 -42.14 -18.62 -7.50
C ASN A 492 -43.13 -17.53 -7.02
N TYR A 493 -42.81 -16.27 -7.24
CA TYR A 493 -43.77 -15.19 -7.03
C TYR A 493 -44.66 -15.06 -8.28
N SER A 494 -45.78 -15.78 -8.32
CA SER A 494 -46.85 -15.45 -9.26
C SER A 494 -47.75 -14.42 -8.58
N PHE A 495 -47.99 -13.29 -9.26
CA PHE A 495 -48.79 -12.15 -8.77
C PHE A 495 -50.20 -12.52 -8.27
N LEU A 496 -50.66 -13.75 -8.54
CA LEU A 496 -51.99 -14.28 -8.22
C LEU A 496 -52.00 -15.44 -7.19
N SER A 497 -50.85 -16.02 -6.80
CA SER A 497 -50.84 -17.20 -5.92
C SER A 497 -50.93 -16.90 -4.42
N THR A 498 -50.66 -15.66 -3.99
CA THR A 498 -50.64 -15.28 -2.56
C THR A 498 -52.03 -15.07 -1.93
N LEU A 499 -53.10 -15.05 -2.74
CA LEU A 499 -54.48 -14.99 -2.23
C LEU A 499 -54.97 -16.33 -1.66
N GLN A 500 -54.35 -17.46 -2.01
CA GLN A 500 -54.78 -18.79 -1.56
C GLN A 500 -54.01 -19.32 -0.34
N ALA A 501 -52.88 -18.70 0.05
CA ALA A 501 -52.03 -19.22 1.13
C ALA A 501 -52.36 -18.68 2.53
N SER A 502 -53.21 -17.64 2.65
CA SER A 502 -53.55 -17.04 3.95
C SER A 502 -54.95 -17.40 4.47
N GLU A 503 -55.53 -18.51 3.99
CA GLU A 503 -56.85 -19.02 4.45
C GLU A 503 -56.75 -20.31 5.28
N ASN A 504 -55.56 -20.75 5.70
CA ASN A 504 -55.39 -21.84 6.67
C ASN A 504 -54.60 -21.39 7.90
#